data_AF-A0A0F9APT7-F1
#
_entry.id   AF-A0A0F9APT7-F1
#
_cell.length_a   1.000
_cell.length_b   1.000
_cell.length_c   1.000
_cell.angle_alpha   90.00
_cell.angle_beta   90.00
_cell.angle_gamma   90.00
#
_symmetry.space_group_name_H-M   'P 1'
#
loop_
_entity.id
_entity.type
_entity.pdbx_description
1 polymer ?
#
loop_
_entity_poly.entity_id
_entity_poly.type
_entity_poly.pdbx_seq_one_letter_code
_entity_poly.pdbx_strand_id
1 'polypeptide(L)' 'MPGLVPVFEEREAAIFAHYNWTEWRLLDWDEQAAIVGHYRIHRQVEIHQNDVIAHEMRKKTPKTPPGVR' A
#
# COMPACT_ATOMS: atom_id res chain seq x y z
N MET A 1 -3.82 20.54 -4.52
CA MET A 1 -4.82 20.69 -5.60
C MET A 1 -5.93 19.66 -5.38
N PRO A 2 -7.17 20.08 -5.11
CA PRO A 2 -8.32 19.18 -5.09
C PRO A 2 -8.44 18.42 -6.42
N GLY A 3 -8.67 17.10 -6.37
CA GLY A 3 -8.99 16.30 -7.55
C GLY A 3 -7.81 15.81 -8.39
N LEU A 4 -6.56 16.08 -7.98
CA LEU A 4 -5.37 15.43 -8.60
C LEU A 4 -5.09 14.02 -8.05
N VAL A 5 -5.56 13.75 -6.83
CA VAL A 5 -5.47 12.42 -6.21
C VAL A 5 -6.85 11.76 -6.33
N PRO A 6 -6.94 10.50 -6.78
CA PRO A 6 -8.19 9.76 -6.76
C PRO A 6 -8.82 9.75 -5.36
N VAL A 7 -10.12 9.99 -5.24
CA VAL A 7 -10.83 10.03 -3.94
C VAL A 7 -10.64 8.75 -3.14
N PHE A 8 -10.59 7.58 -3.82
CA PHE A 8 -10.30 6.30 -3.17
C PHE A 8 -8.94 6.31 -2.47
N GLU A 9 -7.92 6.86 -3.11
CA GLU A 9 -6.58 6.95 -2.53
C GLU A 9 -6.54 7.94 -1.36
N GLU A 10 -7.24 9.08 -1.45
CA GLU A 10 -7.37 10.00 -0.30
C GLU A 10 -8.06 9.34 0.90
N ARG A 11 -9.06 8.49 0.65
CA ARG A 11 -9.79 7.76 1.71
C ARG A 11 -8.89 6.76 2.41
N GLU A 12 -8.13 5.98 1.65
CA GLU A 12 -7.18 5.01 2.20
C GLU A 12 -6.06 5.71 2.97
N ALA A 13 -5.55 6.84 2.46
CA ALA A 13 -4.55 7.64 3.16
C ALA A 13 -5.09 8.22 4.48
N ALA A 14 -6.36 8.65 4.51
CA ALA A 14 -7.01 9.10 5.74
C ALA A 14 -7.12 7.98 6.79
N ILE A 15 -7.54 6.77 6.37
CA ILE A 15 -7.60 5.59 7.25
C ILE A 15 -6.22 5.23 7.79
N PHE A 16 -5.21 5.21 6.91
CA PHE A 16 -3.82 4.96 7.26
C PHE A 16 -3.29 5.92 8.32
N ALA A 17 -3.66 7.20 8.23
CA ALA A 17 -3.29 8.23 9.21
C ALA A 17 -4.28 8.38 10.38
N HIS A 18 -5.22 7.46 10.53
CA HIS A 18 -6.21 7.42 11.62
C HIS A 18 -7.15 8.64 11.69
N TYR A 19 -7.42 9.29 10.56
CA TYR A 19 -8.44 10.32 10.45
C TYR A 19 -9.78 9.73 9.99
N ASN A 20 -10.88 10.19 10.57
CA ASN A 20 -12.17 10.04 9.91
C ASN A 20 -12.30 11.05 8.76
N TRP A 21 -13.29 10.87 7.88
CA TRP A 21 -13.38 11.72 6.69
C TRP A 21 -13.71 13.18 6.99
N THR A 22 -14.46 13.46 8.05
CA THR A 22 -14.77 14.84 8.43
C THR A 22 -13.50 15.54 8.88
N GLU A 23 -12.68 14.88 9.70
CA GLU A 23 -11.38 15.40 10.15
C GLU A 23 -10.42 15.60 8.97
N TRP A 24 -10.33 14.62 8.06
CA TRP A 24 -9.51 14.73 6.85
C TRP A 24 -9.81 16.00 6.06
N ARG A 25 -11.10 16.32 5.89
CA ARG A 25 -11.56 17.49 5.13
C ARG A 25 -11.25 18.82 5.82
N LEU A 26 -10.89 18.81 7.09
CA LEU A 26 -10.46 19.99 7.85
C LEU A 26 -8.94 20.20 7.82
N LEU A 27 -8.16 19.23 7.34
CA LEU A 27 -6.72 19.35 7.20
C LEU A 27 -6.33 20.36 6.12
N ASP A 28 -5.20 21.01 6.32
CA ASP A 28 -4.59 21.85 5.30
C ASP A 28 -4.12 21.01 4.10
N TRP A 29 -4.11 21.64 2.92
CA TRP A 29 -3.75 20.95 1.68
C TRP A 29 -2.36 20.32 1.71
N ASP A 30 -1.40 20.99 2.34
CA ASP A 30 -0.02 20.50 2.44
C ASP A 30 0.07 19.27 3.34
N GLU A 31 -0.72 19.24 4.41
CA GLU A 31 -0.80 18.09 5.32
C GLU A 31 -1.45 16.88 4.64
N GLN A 32 -2.57 17.09 3.92
CA GLN A 32 -3.19 16.04 3.11
C GLN A 32 -2.20 15.48 2.08
N ALA A 33 -1.48 16.36 1.39
CA ALA A 33 -0.49 15.94 0.39
C ALA A 33 0.67 15.14 1.01
N ALA A 34 1.17 15.55 2.19
CA ALA A 34 2.20 14.84 2.91
C ALA A 34 1.74 13.44 3.34
N ILE A 35 0.51 13.32 3.86
CA ILE A 35 -0.05 12.03 4.28
C ILE A 35 -0.24 11.09 3.08
N VAL A 36 -0.80 11.59 1.97
CA VAL A 36 -0.93 10.79 0.73
C VAL A 36 0.45 10.34 0.24
N GLY A 37 1.45 11.23 0.27
CA GLY A 37 2.83 10.89 -0.07
C GLY A 37 3.39 9.77 0.80
N HIS A 38 3.18 9.87 2.12
CA HIS A 38 3.63 8.84 3.07
C HIS A 38 2.92 7.50 2.84
N TYR A 39 1.60 7.51 2.66
CA TYR A 39 0.80 6.33 2.34
C TYR A 39 1.33 5.60 1.08
N ARG A 40 1.65 6.36 0.01
CA ARG A 40 2.20 5.78 -1.23
C ARG A 40 3.53 5.06 -1.00
N ILE A 41 4.44 5.71 -0.26
CA ILE A 41 5.76 5.12 0.03
C ILE A 41 5.59 3.87 0.88
N HIS A 42 4.75 3.92 1.91
CA HIS A 42 4.45 2.78 2.77
C HIS A 42 3.94 1.58 1.95
N ARG A 43 2.93 1.81 1.09
CA ARG A 43 2.37 0.77 0.22
C ARG A 43 3.43 0.17 -0.71
N GLN A 44 4.31 0.99 -1.27
CA GLN A 44 5.38 0.51 -2.15
C GLN A 44 6.36 -0.40 -1.40
N VAL A 45 6.70 -0.06 -0.16
CA VAL A 45 7.55 -0.89 0.71
C VAL A 45 6.87 -2.22 1.02
N GLU A 46 5.59 -2.22 1.39
CA GLU A 46 4.84 -3.45 1.67
C GLU A 46 4.77 -4.39 0.47
N ILE A 47 4.53 -3.86 -0.73
CA ILE A 47 4.51 -4.66 -1.97
C ILE A 47 5.86 -5.36 -2.15
N HIS A 48 6.97 -4.64 -2.01
CA HIS A 48 8.29 -5.23 -2.17
C HIS A 48 8.66 -6.23 -1.07
N GLN A 49 8.23 -6.00 0.17
CA GLN A 49 8.39 -6.98 1.24
C GLN A 49 7.63 -8.27 0.93
N ASN A 50 6.40 -8.17 0.44
CA ASN A 50 5.60 -9.31 0.05
C ASN A 50 6.20 -10.07 -1.15
N ASP A 51 6.77 -9.37 -2.13
CA ASP A 51 7.48 -9.99 -3.25
C ASP A 51 8.68 -10.82 -2.78
N VAL A 52 9.47 -10.29 -1.83
CA VAL A 52 10.60 -11.02 -1.23
C VAL A 52 10.12 -12.27 -0.51
N ILE A 53 9.06 -12.17 0.31
CA ILE A 53 8.47 -13.32 1.02
C ILE A 53 7.98 -14.38 0.01
N ALA A 54 7.26 -13.96 -1.03
CA ALA A 54 6.74 -14.85 -2.06
C ALA A 54 7.87 -15.57 -2.81
N HIS A 55 8.96 -14.87 -3.11
CA HIS A 55 10.15 -15.44 -3.74
C HIS A 55 10.81 -16.50 -2.84
N GLU A 56 10.96 -16.24 -1.54
CA GLU A 56 11.52 -17.19 -0.59
C GLU A 56 10.63 -18.44 -0.42
N MET A 57 9.31 -18.27 -0.41
CA MET A 57 8.36 -19.40 -0.35
C MET A 57 8.45 -20.30 -1.60
N ARG A 58 8.63 -19.70 -2.80
CA ARG A 58 8.82 -20.44 -4.05
C ARG A 58 10.12 -21.26 -4.08
N LYS A 59 11.20 -20.77 -3.46
CA LYS A 59 12.46 -21.54 -3.34
C LYS A 59 12.31 -22.76 -2.43
N LYS A 60 11.49 -22.64 -1.38
CA LYS A 60 11.31 -23.69 -0.36
C LYS A 60 10.33 -24.78 -0.77
N THR A 61 9.54 -24.59 -1.83
CA THR A 61 8.67 -25.64 -2.37
C THR A 61 9.50 -26.55 -3.29
N PRO A 62 9.85 -27.78 -2.87
CA PRO A 62 10.54 -28.71 -3.75
C PRO A 62 9.63 -29.00 -4.96
N LYS A 63 10.15 -28.79 -6.17
CA LYS A 63 9.51 -29.30 -7.38
C LYS A 63 9.50 -30.82 -7.26
N THR A 64 8.39 -31.41 -6.84
CA THR A 64 8.17 -32.86 -6.98
C THR A 64 8.38 -33.19 -8.46
N PRO A 65 9.38 -34.01 -8.84
CA PRO A 65 9.54 -34.40 -10.23
C PRO A 65 8.26 -35.07 -10.71
N PRO A 66 7.76 -34.79 -11.92
CA PRO A 66 6.63 -35.54 -12.46
C PRO A 66 7.03 -37.02 -12.47
N GLY A 67 6.25 -37.83 -11.77
CA GLY A 67 6.51 -39.25 -11.57
C GLY A 67 6.77 -39.93 -12.91
N VAL A 68 7.91 -40.61 -12.98
CA VAL A 68 8.20 -41.59 -14.03
C VAL A 68 7.17 -42.71 -13.85
N ARG A 69 6.24 -42.82 -14.81
CA ARG A 69 5.40 -44.00 -15.00
C ARG A 69 6.16 -45.03 -15.82
#